data_AF-A0A257JLD4-F1
#
_entry.id   AF-A0A257JLD4-F1
#
_cell.length_a   1.000
_cell.length_b   1.000
_cell.length_c   1.000
_cell.angle_alpha   90.00
_cell.angle_beta   90.00
_cell.angle_gamma   90.00
#
_symmetry.space_group_name_H-M   'P 1'
#
loop_
_entity.id
_entity.type
_entity.pdbx_description
1 polymer ?
#
loop_
_entity_poly.entity_id
_entity_poly.type
_entity_poly.pdbx_seq_one_letter_code
_entity_poly.pdbx_strand_id
1 'polypeptide(L)'
;MHTIQRLSRLALGSTAALLALWGAPASAGVIIAYPSFGSACGAGLTCVGSAADVGTELRLSNAAAFSSGAGYSTTAVALGTGSTFSTTFQ
;
A
#
# COMPACT_ATOMS: atom_id res chain seq x y z
N MET A 1 67.13 -23.32 -33.07
CA MET A 1 65.83 -23.11 -33.75
C MET A 1 65.24 -21.80 -33.24
N HIS A 2 65.27 -20.76 -34.07
CA HIS A 2 64.70 -19.45 -33.79
C HIS A 2 63.23 -19.45 -34.21
N THR A 3 62.31 -18.99 -33.34
CA THR A 3 60.98 -18.57 -33.79
C THR A 3 60.53 -17.34 -33.03
N ILE A 4 59.94 -16.44 -33.81
CA ILE A 4 59.89 -14.99 -33.66
C ILE A 4 58.59 -14.55 -32.95
N GLN A 5 58.71 -13.40 -32.28
CA GLN A 5 57.69 -12.57 -31.65
C GLN A 5 56.35 -12.48 -32.40
N ARG A 6 55.24 -12.46 -31.65
CA ARG A 6 54.09 -11.61 -31.98
C ARG A 6 53.67 -10.81 -30.75
N LEU A 7 53.96 -9.52 -30.85
CA LEU A 7 53.51 -8.45 -29.97
C LEU A 7 52.01 -8.17 -30.18
N SER A 8 51.39 -7.67 -29.11
CA SER A 8 50.33 -6.64 -29.09
C SER A 8 48.93 -6.99 -29.62
N ARG A 9 47.95 -6.94 -28.70
CA ARG A 9 46.78 -6.06 -28.78
C ARG A 9 46.18 -5.87 -27.38
N LEU A 10 46.43 -4.69 -26.81
CA LEU A 10 45.57 -4.04 -25.83
C LEU A 10 44.18 -3.83 -26.44
N ALA A 11 43.11 -4.08 -25.69
CA ALA A 11 41.88 -3.26 -25.60
C ALA A 11 40.80 -4.08 -24.86
N LEU A 12 40.48 -3.70 -23.63
CA LEU A 12 39.24 -2.97 -23.32
C LEU A 12 37.96 -3.74 -23.68
N GLY A 13 37.38 -4.36 -22.66
CA GLY A 13 36.03 -4.92 -22.70
C GLY A 13 35.30 -4.62 -21.39
N SER A 14 35.28 -3.35 -20.96
CA SER A 14 34.35 -2.87 -19.93
C SER A 14 32.94 -2.97 -20.49
N THR A 15 32.20 -4.03 -20.20
CA THR A 15 30.77 -4.09 -20.57
C THR A 15 29.98 -4.93 -19.58
N ALA A 16 28.79 -4.39 -19.27
CA ALA A 16 27.69 -5.01 -18.53
C ALA A 16 27.64 -4.82 -17.00
N ALA A 17 27.81 -3.59 -16.51
CA ALA A 17 27.10 -3.16 -15.30
C ALA A 17 25.85 -2.34 -15.73
N LEU A 18 24.81 -3.00 -16.25
CA LEU A 18 23.58 -2.33 -16.71
C LEU A 18 22.29 -3.03 -16.27
N LEU A 19 22.33 -4.00 -15.35
CA LEU A 19 21.16 -4.82 -15.01
C LEU A 19 20.42 -4.46 -13.70
N ALA A 20 20.71 -3.32 -13.07
CA ALA A 20 20.06 -2.95 -11.80
C ALA A 20 18.98 -1.85 -11.90
N LEU A 21 18.45 -1.56 -13.09
CA LEU A 21 17.26 -0.68 -13.25
C LEU A 21 15.94 -1.46 -13.22
N TRP A 22 15.89 -2.56 -12.47
CA TRP A 22 14.61 -3.14 -12.07
C TRP A 22 14.03 -2.23 -10.98
N GLY A 23 13.45 -1.11 -11.41
CA GLY A 23 12.60 -0.31 -10.55
C GLY A 23 11.58 -1.24 -9.91
N ALA A 24 11.48 -1.20 -8.58
CA ALA A 24 10.45 -1.95 -7.87
C ALA A 24 9.10 -1.67 -8.54
N PRO A 25 8.28 -2.68 -8.83
CA PRO A 25 6.96 -2.43 -9.40
C PRO A 25 6.23 -1.46 -8.49
N ALA A 26 5.76 -0.34 -9.05
CA ALA A 26 4.90 0.57 -8.32
C ALA A 26 3.63 -0.19 -7.94
N SER A 27 3.53 -0.59 -6.67
CA SER A 27 2.30 -1.18 -6.15
C SER A 27 1.23 -0.10 -6.22
N ALA A 28 0.10 -0.41 -6.86
CA ALA A 28 -1.07 0.46 -6.82
C ALA A 28 -1.39 0.77 -5.35
N GLY A 29 -1.61 2.06 -5.03
CA GLY A 29 -2.00 2.47 -3.69
C GLY A 29 -3.32 1.82 -3.30
N VAL A 30 -3.45 1.43 -2.03
CA VAL A 30 -4.71 0.91 -1.50
C VAL A 30 -5.69 2.08 -1.37
N ILE A 31 -6.80 2.04 -2.12
CA ILE A 31 -7.87 3.03 -2.03
C ILE A 31 -9.02 2.41 -1.25
N ILE A 32 -9.37 3.02 -0.12
CA ILE A 32 -10.52 2.66 0.70
C ILE A 32 -11.46 3.86 0.68
N ALA A 33 -12.67 3.65 0.16
CA ALA A 33 -13.67 4.71 0.04
C ALA A 33 -15.05 4.19 0.42
N TYR A 34 -15.75 4.97 1.25
CA TYR A 34 -17.14 4.73 1.64
C TYR A 34 -17.97 5.93 1.16
N PRO A 35 -18.45 5.94 -0.10
CA PRO A 35 -19.32 7.00 -0.59
C PRO A 35 -20.70 7.00 0.10
N SER A 36 -21.05 5.86 0.71
CA SER A 36 -22.18 5.66 1.60
C SER A 36 -21.79 4.55 2.59
N PHE A 37 -22.31 4.62 3.82
CA PHE A 37 -22.12 3.58 4.83
C PHE A 37 -23.29 2.58 4.88
N GLY A 38 -24.31 2.69 4.03
CA GLY A 38 -25.43 1.76 4.05
C GLY A 38 -24.98 0.31 3.88
N SER A 39 -25.28 -0.54 4.88
CA SER A 39 -24.82 -1.93 4.97
C SER A 39 -23.30 -2.10 5.00
N ALA A 40 -22.54 -1.06 5.35
CA ALA A 40 -21.08 -1.15 5.42
C ALA A 40 -20.63 -2.02 6.60
N CYS A 41 -21.33 -1.99 7.75
CA CYS A 41 -20.98 -2.84 8.88
C CYS A 41 -21.24 -4.32 8.53
N GLY A 42 -20.20 -5.14 8.63
CA GLY A 42 -20.22 -6.57 8.29
C GLY A 42 -19.89 -6.88 6.83
N ALA A 43 -19.86 -5.88 5.93
CA ALA A 43 -19.49 -6.07 4.52
C ALA A 43 -18.12 -5.46 4.18
N GLY A 44 -17.91 -4.18 4.53
CA GLY A 44 -16.66 -3.44 4.28
C GLY A 44 -16.01 -2.90 5.56
N LEU A 45 -16.80 -2.78 6.63
CA LEU A 45 -16.35 -2.36 7.95
C LEU A 45 -16.61 -3.44 8.98
N THR A 46 -15.64 -3.71 9.82
CA THR A 46 -15.86 -4.32 11.12
C THR A 46 -16.29 -3.23 12.08
N CYS A 47 -17.57 -3.20 12.45
CA CYS A 47 -18.12 -2.27 13.43
C CYS A 47 -18.10 -2.89 14.82
N VAL A 48 -17.55 -2.17 15.80
CA VAL A 48 -17.30 -2.64 17.16
C VAL A 48 -17.95 -1.69 18.16
N GLY A 49 -18.44 -2.26 19.27
CA GLY A 49 -19.12 -1.49 20.32
C GLY A 49 -20.47 -0.98 19.85
N SER A 50 -20.71 0.32 20.01
CA SER A 50 -21.98 0.96 19.63
C SER A 50 -22.05 1.39 18.16
N ALA A 51 -20.97 1.16 17.40
CA ALA A 51 -20.89 1.57 16.01
C ALA A 51 -21.85 0.77 15.13
N ALA A 52 -22.60 1.47 14.27
CA ALA A 52 -23.52 0.87 13.31
C ALA A 52 -23.69 1.80 12.10
N ASP A 53 -24.00 1.24 10.93
CA ASP A 53 -24.56 2.04 9.85
C ASP A 53 -26.04 2.34 10.09
N VAL A 54 -26.43 3.60 9.88
CA VAL A 54 -27.79 4.08 10.04
C VAL A 54 -28.16 4.81 8.76
N GLY A 55 -28.94 4.16 7.91
CA GLY A 55 -29.22 4.68 6.56
C GLY A 55 -27.95 4.70 5.72
N THR A 56 -27.40 5.88 5.44
CA THR A 56 -26.16 6.06 4.66
C THR A 56 -24.98 6.56 5.49
N GLU A 57 -25.16 6.71 6.80
CA GLU A 57 -24.17 7.30 7.71
C GLU A 57 -23.58 6.24 8.65
N LEU A 58 -22.31 6.42 9.03
CA LEU A 58 -21.68 5.63 10.08
C LEU A 58 -21.87 6.35 11.41
N ARG A 59 -22.64 5.75 12.31
CA ARG A 59 -22.82 6.26 13.66
C ARG A 59 -21.87 5.55 14.61
N LEU A 60 -20.93 6.27 15.22
CA LEU A 60 -19.93 5.69 16.15
C LEU A 60 -20.45 5.48 17.57
N SER A 61 -21.34 6.35 18.04
CA SER A 61 -21.98 6.29 19.36
C SER A 61 -23.48 6.39 19.24
N ASN A 62 -24.22 5.73 20.13
CA ASN A 62 -25.67 5.90 20.23
C ASN A 62 -26.00 7.02 21.22
N ALA A 63 -27.30 7.36 21.32
CA ALA A 63 -27.76 8.43 22.21
C ALA A 63 -27.71 8.07 23.71
N ALA A 64 -27.32 6.84 24.06
CA ALA A 64 -27.19 6.45 25.46
C ALA A 64 -25.92 7.06 26.07
N ALA A 65 -25.99 7.37 27.37
CA ALA A 65 -24.83 7.82 28.11
C ALA A 65 -23.71 6.77 28.04
N PHE A 66 -22.47 7.24 27.97
CA PHE A 66 -21.26 6.40 27.97
C PHE A 66 -21.13 5.44 26.78
N SER A 67 -21.70 5.78 25.62
CA SER A 67 -21.54 4.99 24.40
C SER A 67 -20.21 5.26 23.68
N SER A 68 -19.55 4.19 23.26
CA SER A 68 -18.35 4.22 22.41
C SER A 68 -18.43 3.12 21.35
N GLY A 69 -17.83 3.37 20.20
CA GLY A 69 -17.74 2.44 19.09
C GLY A 69 -16.69 2.85 18.08
N ALA A 70 -16.33 1.92 17.20
CA ALA A 70 -15.36 2.11 16.15
C ALA A 70 -15.77 1.33 14.89
N GLY A 71 -15.44 1.86 13.71
CA GLY A 71 -15.52 1.16 12.44
C GLY A 71 -14.12 0.96 11.87
N TYR A 72 -13.75 -0.29 11.57
CA TYR A 72 -12.47 -0.63 10.98
C TYR A 72 -12.66 -1.17 9.58
N SER A 73 -11.94 -0.65 8.59
CA SER A 73 -11.90 -1.23 7.24
C SER A 73 -11.48 -2.71 7.31
N THR A 74 -12.19 -3.57 6.59
CA THR A 74 -11.80 -4.98 6.45
C THR A 74 -10.64 -5.16 5.47
N THR A 75 -10.38 -4.18 4.60
CA THR A 75 -9.20 -4.12 3.75
C THR A 75 -7.96 -3.76 4.56
N ALA A 76 -6.97 -4.65 4.60
CA ALA A 76 -5.69 -4.41 5.26
C ALA A 76 -4.84 -3.38 4.50
N VAL A 77 -4.24 -2.43 5.24
CA VAL A 77 -3.27 -1.47 4.71
C VAL A 77 -1.91 -1.79 5.31
N ALA A 78 -0.98 -2.29 4.47
CA ALA A 78 0.39 -2.51 4.88
C ALA A 78 1.15 -1.18 4.91
N LEU A 79 1.67 -0.81 6.09
CA LEU A 79 2.55 0.34 6.25
C LEU A 79 3.99 -0.17 6.37
N GLY A 80 4.83 0.20 5.42
CA GLY A 80 6.26 -0.08 5.40
C GLY A 80 7.08 1.19 5.58
N THR A 81 8.40 1.05 5.63
CA THR A 81 9.32 2.19 5.66
C THR A 81 9.10 3.07 4.42
N GLY A 82 8.82 4.35 4.63
CA GLY A 82 8.55 5.30 3.53
C GLY A 82 7.13 5.28 2.97
N SER A 83 6.20 4.51 3.55
CA SER A 83 4.78 4.58 3.16
C SER A 83 4.19 5.96 3.49
N THR A 84 3.43 6.50 2.55
CA THR A 84 2.61 7.70 2.74
C THR A 84 1.14 7.34 2.62
N PHE A 85 0.28 8.04 3.36
CA PHE A 85 -1.16 7.88 3.26
C PHE A 85 -1.85 9.23 3.49
N SER A 86 -3.09 9.32 3.02
CA SER A 86 -3.98 10.45 3.27
C SER A 86 -5.39 9.92 3.47
N THR A 87 -6.16 10.58 4.31
CA THR A 87 -7.55 10.21 4.60
C THR A 87 -8.39 11.47 4.82
N THR A 88 -9.66 11.37 4.43
CA THR A 88 -10.66 12.43 4.60
C THR A 88 -11.96 11.78 5.07
N PHE A 89 -12.66 12.44 5.99
CA PHE A 89 -13.97 12.03 6.51
C PHE A 89 -14.85 13.27 6.69
N GLN A 90 -16.16 13.06 6.79
CA GLN A 90 -17.18 14.09 7.05
C GLN A 90 -18.11 13.59 8.15
#